data_AF-A0A6J8EWY2-F1
#
_entry.id   AF-A0A6J8EWY2-F1
#
_cell.length_a   1.000
_cell.length_b   1.000
_cell.length_c   1.000
_cell.angle_alpha   90.00
_cell.angle_beta   90.00
_cell.angle_gamma   90.00
#
_symmetry.space_group_name_H-M   'P 1'
#
loop_
_entity.id
_entity.type
_entity.pdbx_description
1 polymer ?
#
loop_
_entity_poly.entity_id
_entity_poly.type
_entity_poly.pdbx_seq_one_letter_code
_entity_poly.pdbx_strand_id
1 'polypeptide(L)'
;MYVQSDYEISIYAVNKAIGSTDAFVVFQVDALGNMYYVITWNQESQFMIVATYDNTVVTITLGRSGTSIIFNSYVYKSGLSLLITMNKYQTLHAFGDEISDFSWTYIKSSKPIAVFSGNKCSKDVSGYCDHLVSKMTPVETFGNIFVTINMPSCNRPVNFKIVASEHKTHINISGRSPISMTNPGDVSTFSTSCLTQTVVSTDKPTGLTFFSEGGCDSRLDDPAMILLPPIQQFAADYIFATVDSPSKPFRSSLKIVILELEICGLSLDGHNISSVH
;
A
#
# COMPACT_ATOMS: atom_id res chain seq x y z
N MET A 1 4.70 9.75 -16.56
CA MET A 1 6.11 10.19 -16.56
C MET A 1 6.99 8.96 -16.73
N TYR A 2 7.93 8.96 -17.66
CA TYR A 2 8.96 7.92 -17.82
C TYR A 2 10.30 8.55 -17.47
N VAL A 3 11.06 7.92 -16.58
CA VAL A 3 12.38 8.38 -16.14
C VAL A 3 13.38 7.28 -16.45
N GLN A 4 14.50 7.67 -17.04
CA GLN A 4 15.63 6.80 -17.36
C GLN A 4 16.90 7.44 -16.82
N SER A 5 17.79 6.62 -16.25
CA SER A 5 19.06 7.02 -15.69
C SER A 5 20.07 5.90 -15.95
N ASP A 6 21.33 6.27 -16.20
CA ASP A 6 22.45 5.32 -16.31
C ASP A 6 22.99 4.91 -14.92
N TYR A 7 22.50 5.56 -13.86
CA TYR A 7 22.83 5.29 -12.46
C TYR A 7 21.59 4.82 -11.70
N GLU A 8 21.81 4.05 -10.64
CA GLU A 8 20.75 3.71 -9.69
C GLU A 8 20.18 4.98 -9.07
N ILE A 9 18.84 5.10 -9.14
CA ILE A 9 18.10 6.23 -8.59
C ILE A 9 16.90 5.72 -7.80
N SER A 10 16.59 6.43 -6.73
CA SER A 10 15.35 6.30 -5.98
C SER A 10 14.45 7.48 -6.34
N ILE A 11 13.20 7.19 -6.72
CA ILE A 11 12.23 8.22 -7.07
C ILE A 11 11.05 8.14 -6.09
N TYR A 12 10.73 9.28 -5.50
CA TYR A 12 9.53 9.47 -4.69
C TYR A 12 8.54 10.33 -5.48
N ALA A 13 7.32 9.83 -5.67
CA ALA A 13 6.25 10.64 -6.23
C ALA A 13 5.45 11.23 -5.08
N VAL A 14 5.15 12.53 -5.16
CA VAL A 14 4.38 13.24 -4.15
C VAL A 14 3.20 13.94 -4.81
N ASN A 15 2.00 13.64 -4.35
CA ASN A 15 0.79 14.36 -4.69
C ASN A 15 0.53 15.41 -3.61
N LYS A 16 0.37 16.68 -4.01
CA LYS A 16 0.15 17.80 -3.08
C LYS A 16 -1.01 18.65 -3.54
N ALA A 17 -1.95 18.90 -2.63
CA ALA A 17 -3.01 19.88 -2.76
C ALA A 17 -3.15 20.66 -1.44
N ILE A 18 -3.93 21.74 -1.44
CA ILE A 18 -4.26 22.44 -0.18
C ILE A 18 -5.10 21.48 0.67
N GLY A 19 -4.56 21.06 1.82
CA GLY A 19 -5.25 20.16 2.75
C GLY A 19 -5.25 18.68 2.34
N SER A 20 -4.35 18.27 1.43
CA SER A 20 -4.11 16.87 1.11
C SER A 20 -2.68 16.67 0.64
N THR A 21 -1.99 15.64 1.14
CA THR A 21 -0.65 15.28 0.66
C THR A 21 -0.42 13.80 0.85
N ASP A 22 0.02 13.12 -0.22
CA ASP A 22 0.41 11.73 -0.15
C ASP A 22 1.66 11.46 -1.00
N ALA A 23 2.39 10.41 -0.69
CA ALA A 23 3.62 10.05 -1.37
C ALA A 23 3.81 8.54 -1.45
N PHE A 24 4.45 8.09 -2.52
CA PHE A 24 4.85 6.69 -2.67
C PHE A 24 6.20 6.57 -3.36
N VAL A 25 6.86 5.44 -3.10
CA VAL A 25 8.10 5.06 -3.79
C VAL A 25 7.76 4.54 -5.19
N VAL A 26 8.44 5.07 -6.21
CA VAL A 26 8.32 4.58 -7.58
C VAL A 26 9.29 3.41 -7.76
N PHE A 27 8.77 2.20 -7.87
CA PHE A 27 9.59 1.03 -8.19
C PHE A 27 10.18 1.13 -9.60
N GLN A 28 11.39 0.61 -9.77
CA GLN A 28 12.03 0.43 -11.06
C GLN A 28 11.25 -0.59 -11.92
N VAL A 29 11.48 -0.59 -13.23
CA VAL A 29 10.70 -1.41 -14.18
C VAL A 29 10.96 -2.91 -14.06
N ASP A 30 12.12 -3.30 -13.53
CA ASP A 30 12.56 -4.66 -13.24
C ASP A 30 11.98 -5.20 -11.92
N ALA A 31 11.57 -4.32 -11.00
CA ALA A 31 10.83 -4.65 -9.79
C ALA A 31 9.30 -4.80 -10.02
N LEU A 32 8.84 -4.65 -11.27
CA LEU A 32 7.43 -4.86 -11.62
C LEU A 32 7.17 -6.33 -11.94
N GLY A 33 6.06 -6.85 -11.44
CA GLY A 33 5.56 -8.18 -11.77
C GLY A 33 4.30 -8.16 -12.63
N ASN A 34 3.65 -9.32 -12.69
CA ASN A 34 2.50 -9.57 -13.56
C ASN A 34 1.17 -9.72 -12.80
N MET A 35 1.22 -9.96 -11.49
CA MET A 35 0.06 -10.28 -10.66
C MET A 35 0.00 -9.32 -9.47
N TYR A 36 -1.16 -8.72 -9.23
CA TYR A 36 -1.36 -7.74 -8.17
C TYR A 36 -2.73 -7.93 -7.52
N TYR A 37 -2.80 -7.64 -6.22
CA TYR A 37 -4.05 -7.32 -5.56
C TYR A 37 -4.11 -5.81 -5.33
N VAL A 38 -5.26 -5.22 -5.65
CA VAL A 38 -5.58 -3.83 -5.31
C VAL A 38 -5.91 -3.79 -3.82
N ILE A 39 -5.45 -2.77 -3.09
CA ILE A 39 -5.82 -2.56 -1.69
C ILE A 39 -6.26 -1.11 -1.51
N THR A 40 -7.45 -0.91 -0.96
CA THR A 40 -8.08 0.41 -0.74
C THR A 40 -8.66 0.47 0.67
N TRP A 41 -9.07 1.63 1.17
CA TRP A 41 -9.72 1.71 2.49
C TRP A 41 -11.22 1.41 2.43
N ASN A 42 -12.08 2.39 2.15
CA ASN A 42 -13.53 2.16 2.14
C ASN A 42 -14.40 3.18 1.36
N GLN A 43 -13.83 4.25 0.79
CA GLN A 43 -14.59 5.33 0.14
C GLN A 43 -13.93 5.80 -1.15
N GLU A 44 -14.71 6.00 -2.21
CA GLU A 44 -14.22 6.48 -3.51
C GLU A 44 -12.93 5.75 -3.95
N SER A 45 -12.96 4.41 -3.82
CA SER A 45 -11.80 3.56 -4.12
C SER A 45 -11.39 3.73 -5.59
N GLN A 46 -10.09 3.65 -5.84
CA GLN A 46 -9.55 3.75 -7.19
C GLN A 46 -8.33 2.86 -7.36
N PHE A 47 -8.10 2.46 -8.61
CA PHE A 47 -6.84 1.86 -9.01
C PHE A 47 -6.48 2.27 -10.43
N MET A 48 -5.18 2.29 -10.71
CA MET A 48 -4.64 2.61 -12.02
C MET A 48 -3.66 1.53 -12.45
N ILE A 49 -3.72 1.17 -13.73
CA ILE A 49 -2.79 0.22 -14.37
C ILE A 49 -2.03 0.98 -15.44
N VAL A 50 -0.72 0.80 -15.50
CA VAL A 50 0.15 1.36 -16.54
C VAL A 50 0.90 0.23 -17.22
N ALA A 51 0.70 0.07 -18.53
CA ALA A 51 1.44 -0.90 -19.31
C ALA A 51 2.87 -0.41 -19.60
N THR A 52 3.88 -1.25 -19.37
CA THR A 52 5.29 -0.90 -19.64
C THR A 52 5.82 -1.50 -20.95
N TYR A 53 5.01 -2.31 -21.63
CA TYR A 53 5.30 -2.94 -22.92
C TYR A 53 4.08 -2.87 -23.85
N ASP A 54 4.34 -2.90 -25.16
CA ASP A 54 3.28 -3.02 -26.16
C ASP A 54 2.59 -4.38 -26.12
N ASN A 55 1.35 -4.43 -26.59
CA ASN A 55 0.55 -5.66 -26.65
C ASN A 55 0.50 -6.40 -25.30
N THR A 56 0.35 -5.66 -24.20
CA THR A 56 0.17 -6.22 -22.86
C THR A 56 -1.30 -6.53 -22.64
N VAL A 57 -1.63 -7.82 -22.62
CA VAL A 57 -2.97 -8.30 -22.24
C VAL A 57 -3.09 -8.26 -20.72
N VAL A 58 -4.13 -7.59 -20.22
CA VAL A 58 -4.45 -7.43 -18.79
C VAL A 58 -5.86 -7.96 -18.53
N THR A 59 -5.99 -8.79 -17.48
CA THR A 59 -7.24 -9.29 -16.94
C THR A 59 -7.46 -8.69 -15.56
N ILE A 60 -8.61 -8.06 -15.35
CA ILE A 60 -9.02 -7.46 -14.08
C ILE A 60 -10.24 -8.22 -13.58
N THR A 61 -10.15 -8.83 -12.40
CA THR A 61 -11.23 -9.59 -11.78
C THR A 61 -11.63 -8.94 -10.47
N LEU A 62 -12.87 -8.45 -10.37
CA LEU A 62 -13.40 -7.87 -9.14
C LEU A 62 -13.81 -8.99 -8.17
N GLY A 63 -13.30 -8.99 -6.93
CA GLY A 63 -13.57 -10.06 -5.98
C GLY A 63 -14.63 -9.77 -4.91
N ARG A 64 -15.03 -8.51 -4.67
CA ARG A 64 -16.02 -8.15 -3.65
C ARG A 64 -17.41 -7.95 -4.26
N SER A 65 -18.41 -8.63 -3.70
CA SER A 65 -19.82 -8.38 -4.03
C SER A 65 -20.20 -6.91 -3.80
N GLY A 66 -21.07 -6.37 -4.65
CA GLY A 66 -21.48 -4.97 -4.61
C GLY A 66 -20.51 -3.98 -5.26
N THR A 67 -19.32 -4.41 -5.66
CA THR A 67 -18.36 -3.56 -6.38
C THR A 67 -18.52 -3.73 -7.90
N SER A 68 -18.39 -2.63 -8.64
CA SER A 68 -18.44 -2.65 -10.11
C SER A 68 -17.56 -1.59 -10.75
N ILE A 69 -17.16 -1.83 -12.00
CA ILE A 69 -16.51 -0.85 -12.87
C ILE A 69 -17.27 -0.77 -14.18
N ILE A 70 -17.31 0.41 -14.80
CA ILE A 70 -17.90 0.63 -16.11
C ILE A 70 -16.78 0.83 -17.12
N PHE A 71 -16.77 0.02 -18.18
CA PHE A 71 -15.80 0.14 -19.26
C PHE A 71 -16.51 -0.11 -20.60
N ASN A 72 -16.34 0.81 -21.56
CA ASN A 72 -17.01 0.79 -22.87
C ASN A 72 -18.52 0.50 -22.76
N SER A 73 -19.19 1.21 -21.85
CA SER A 73 -20.63 1.08 -21.56
C SER A 73 -21.08 -0.29 -21.01
N TYR A 74 -20.14 -1.18 -20.67
CA TYR A 74 -20.43 -2.44 -20.00
C TYR A 74 -20.10 -2.35 -18.50
N VAL A 75 -20.98 -2.92 -17.67
CA VAL A 75 -20.81 -2.97 -16.22
C VAL A 75 -20.20 -4.31 -15.82
N TYR A 76 -18.95 -4.29 -15.37
CA TYR A 76 -18.26 -5.44 -14.80
C TYR A 76 -18.50 -5.45 -13.28
N LYS A 77 -19.10 -6.52 -12.77
CA LYS A 77 -19.39 -6.73 -11.33
C LYS A 77 -18.48 -7.82 -10.76
N SER A 78 -18.57 -8.04 -9.45
CA SER A 78 -17.89 -9.16 -8.77
C SER A 78 -18.00 -10.48 -9.55
N GLY A 79 -16.87 -11.18 -9.70
CA GLY A 79 -16.77 -12.45 -10.42
C GLY A 79 -16.65 -12.32 -11.95
N LEU A 80 -16.97 -11.16 -12.52
CA LEU A 80 -16.68 -10.88 -13.93
C LEU A 80 -15.24 -10.40 -14.11
N SER A 81 -14.68 -10.71 -15.28
CA SER A 81 -13.33 -10.28 -15.65
C SER A 81 -13.37 -9.34 -16.86
N LEU A 82 -12.73 -8.18 -16.72
CA LEU A 82 -12.44 -7.28 -17.83
C LEU A 82 -11.10 -7.69 -18.45
N LEU A 83 -11.11 -8.01 -19.74
CA LEU A 83 -9.92 -8.30 -20.53
C LEU A 83 -9.64 -7.13 -21.47
N ILE A 84 -8.43 -6.58 -21.43
CA ILE A 84 -8.00 -5.49 -22.31
C ILE A 84 -6.60 -5.75 -22.85
N THR A 85 -6.30 -5.20 -24.02
CA THR A 85 -4.93 -5.14 -24.56
C THR A 85 -4.46 -3.69 -24.52
N MET A 86 -3.32 -3.46 -23.87
CA MET A 86 -2.74 -2.15 -23.66
C MET A 86 -1.37 -2.06 -24.35
N ASN A 87 -1.09 -0.92 -24.98
CA ASN A 87 0.22 -0.58 -25.50
C ASN A 87 1.06 0.15 -24.45
N LYS A 88 2.37 0.25 -24.70
CA LYS A 88 3.31 0.87 -23.79
C LYS A 88 2.84 2.28 -23.42
N TYR A 89 2.86 2.58 -22.12
CA TYR A 89 2.43 3.84 -21.50
C TYR A 89 0.93 4.12 -21.53
N GLN A 90 0.10 3.24 -22.10
CA GLN A 90 -1.34 3.35 -21.91
C GLN A 90 -1.71 3.09 -20.46
N THR A 91 -2.75 3.77 -20.01
CA THR A 91 -3.26 3.70 -18.65
C THR A 91 -4.72 3.30 -18.65
N LEU A 92 -5.10 2.41 -17.74
CA LEU A 92 -6.49 2.23 -17.34
C LEU A 92 -6.64 2.78 -15.93
N HIS A 93 -7.63 3.64 -15.71
CA HIS A 93 -7.97 4.17 -14.39
C HIS A 93 -9.42 3.79 -14.09
N ALA A 94 -9.62 3.08 -12.99
CA ALA A 94 -10.93 2.71 -12.49
C ALA A 94 -11.26 3.53 -11.24
N PHE A 95 -12.48 4.07 -11.21
CA PHE A 95 -13.05 4.77 -10.07
C PHE A 95 -14.28 4.00 -9.59
N GLY A 96 -14.40 3.83 -8.28
CA GLY A 96 -15.60 3.33 -7.67
C GLY A 96 -16.46 4.47 -7.13
N ASP A 97 -17.67 4.14 -6.69
CA ASP A 97 -18.60 5.06 -6.02
C ASP A 97 -18.18 5.36 -4.56
N GLU A 98 -19.00 6.11 -3.85
CA GLU A 98 -18.75 6.57 -2.48
C GLU A 98 -18.54 5.43 -1.46
N ILE A 99 -19.05 4.22 -1.74
CA ILE A 99 -18.98 3.07 -0.82
C ILE A 99 -18.13 1.92 -1.37
N SER A 100 -17.54 2.11 -2.54
CA SER A 100 -16.74 1.10 -3.23
C SER A 100 -15.48 0.74 -2.45
N ASP A 101 -15.13 -0.54 -2.47
CA ASP A 101 -13.87 -1.05 -1.93
C ASP A 101 -13.28 -2.05 -2.92
N PHE A 102 -12.20 -1.64 -3.59
CA PHE A 102 -11.52 -2.46 -4.59
C PHE A 102 -10.52 -3.45 -4.00
N SER A 103 -10.41 -3.58 -2.66
CA SER A 103 -9.44 -4.46 -1.98
C SER A 103 -9.39 -5.93 -2.45
N TRP A 104 -10.47 -6.44 -3.04
CA TRP A 104 -10.53 -7.82 -3.57
C TRP A 104 -10.29 -7.89 -5.08
N THR A 105 -9.84 -6.81 -5.71
CA THR A 105 -9.58 -6.80 -7.16
C THR A 105 -8.25 -7.46 -7.44
N TYR A 106 -8.27 -8.50 -8.26
CA TYR A 106 -7.10 -9.19 -8.75
C TYR A 106 -6.78 -8.74 -10.18
N ILE A 107 -5.53 -8.36 -10.42
CA ILE A 107 -5.03 -7.93 -11.72
C ILE A 107 -3.96 -8.91 -12.16
N LYS A 108 -4.12 -9.48 -13.35
CA LYS A 108 -3.14 -10.35 -13.99
C LYS A 108 -2.79 -9.82 -15.37
N SER A 109 -1.52 -9.93 -15.76
CA SER A 109 -1.04 -9.43 -17.03
C SER A 109 -0.07 -10.40 -17.71
N SER A 110 0.03 -10.31 -19.03
CA SER A 110 0.95 -11.11 -19.84
C SER A 110 2.39 -10.60 -19.85
N LYS A 111 2.60 -9.32 -19.49
CA LYS A 111 3.90 -8.66 -19.35
C LYS A 111 3.88 -7.78 -18.10
N PRO A 112 5.03 -7.44 -17.49
CA PRO A 112 5.06 -6.61 -16.31
C PRO A 112 4.28 -5.30 -16.49
N ILE A 113 3.56 -4.88 -15.45
CA ILE A 113 2.77 -3.64 -15.42
C ILE A 113 3.02 -2.93 -14.10
N ALA A 114 2.79 -1.61 -14.04
CA ALA A 114 2.69 -0.91 -12.77
C ALA A 114 1.23 -0.80 -12.35
N VAL A 115 0.94 -1.08 -11.08
CA VAL A 115 -0.40 -0.94 -10.49
C VAL A 115 -0.33 0.06 -9.35
N PHE A 116 -1.31 0.94 -9.28
CA PHE A 116 -1.51 1.89 -8.19
C PHE A 116 -2.89 1.67 -7.59
N SER A 117 -3.04 1.84 -6.29
CA SER A 117 -4.35 1.85 -5.65
C SER A 117 -4.43 2.85 -4.53
N GLY A 118 -5.66 3.17 -4.16
CA GLY A 118 -5.98 4.02 -3.02
C GLY A 118 -7.39 4.57 -3.14
N ASN A 119 -7.58 5.79 -2.67
CA ASN A 119 -8.91 6.37 -2.51
C ASN A 119 -8.84 7.81 -3.02
N LYS A 120 -9.80 8.19 -3.88
CA LYS A 120 -9.92 9.60 -4.30
C LYS A 120 -10.24 10.50 -3.10
N CYS A 121 -11.01 9.96 -2.16
CA CYS A 121 -11.35 10.61 -0.92
C CYS A 121 -11.39 9.61 0.24
N SER A 122 -10.38 9.65 1.09
CA SER A 122 -10.43 9.04 2.42
C SER A 122 -10.74 10.15 3.42
N LYS A 123 -11.85 10.02 4.14
CA LYS A 123 -12.25 11.05 5.11
C LYS A 123 -11.50 10.86 6.43
N ASP A 124 -10.95 11.94 6.94
CA ASP A 124 -10.53 12.00 8.33
C ASP A 124 -11.76 12.00 9.26
N VAL A 125 -11.52 11.95 10.56
CA VAL A 125 -12.57 12.01 11.60
C VAL A 125 -13.39 13.30 11.61
N SER A 126 -12.90 14.37 10.99
CA SER A 126 -13.56 15.66 10.89
C SER A 126 -14.37 15.76 9.60
N GLY A 127 -14.26 14.76 8.71
CA GLY A 127 -14.92 14.69 7.41
C GLY A 127 -14.13 15.35 6.29
N TYR A 128 -12.91 15.82 6.53
CA TYR A 128 -12.01 16.34 5.50
C TYR A 128 -11.44 15.22 4.67
N CYS A 129 -11.24 15.51 3.39
CA CYS A 129 -10.92 14.53 2.37
C CYS A 129 -9.42 14.54 2.08
N ASP A 130 -8.78 13.39 2.20
CA ASP A 130 -7.41 13.19 1.73
C ASP A 130 -7.34 12.13 0.63
N HIS A 131 -6.42 12.32 -0.31
CA HIS A 131 -6.21 11.40 -1.42
C HIS A 131 -5.17 10.34 -1.05
N LEU A 132 -5.59 9.08 -1.03
CA LEU A 132 -4.68 7.95 -0.81
C LEU A 132 -4.19 7.38 -2.15
N VAL A 133 -2.89 7.11 -2.24
CA VAL A 133 -2.25 6.43 -3.35
C VAL A 133 -0.98 5.71 -2.93
N SER A 134 -0.87 4.45 -3.36
CA SER A 134 0.36 3.67 -3.27
C SER A 134 0.60 2.91 -4.57
N LYS A 135 1.88 2.74 -4.94
CA LYS A 135 2.29 1.81 -5.99
C LYS A 135 2.30 0.40 -5.42
N MET A 136 1.45 -0.47 -5.93
CA MET A 136 1.27 -1.82 -5.41
C MET A 136 2.48 -2.69 -5.71
N THR A 137 2.86 -3.51 -4.75
CA THR A 137 3.88 -4.54 -4.91
C THR A 137 3.28 -5.77 -5.59
N PRO A 138 4.02 -6.44 -6.50
CA PRO A 138 3.52 -7.66 -7.14
C PRO A 138 3.36 -8.81 -6.13
N VAL A 139 2.49 -9.77 -6.43
CA VAL A 139 2.21 -10.91 -5.54
C VAL A 139 3.46 -11.76 -5.25
N GLU A 140 4.41 -11.81 -6.19
CA GLU A 140 5.68 -12.53 -6.02
C GLU A 140 6.60 -11.93 -4.94
N THR A 141 6.39 -10.67 -4.52
CA THR A 141 7.13 -10.04 -3.42
C THR A 141 6.39 -10.11 -2.10
N PHE A 142 5.28 -10.85 -2.01
CA PHE A 142 4.59 -11.08 -0.75
C PHE A 142 5.45 -11.95 0.18
N GLY A 143 5.22 -11.83 1.48
CA GLY A 143 6.03 -12.53 2.48
C GLY A 143 5.22 -13.01 3.67
N ASN A 144 5.93 -13.50 4.68
CA ASN A 144 5.33 -14.26 5.77
C ASN A 144 5.38 -13.57 7.13
N ILE A 145 6.32 -12.64 7.34
CA ILE A 145 6.52 -12.01 8.64
C ILE A 145 6.60 -10.51 8.45
N PHE A 146 5.79 -9.79 9.21
CA PHE A 146 5.70 -8.33 9.16
C PHE A 146 5.77 -7.77 10.58
N VAL A 147 6.32 -6.58 10.69
CA VAL A 147 6.26 -5.78 11.91
C VAL A 147 5.34 -4.59 11.63
N THR A 148 4.29 -4.43 12.43
CA THR A 148 3.35 -3.32 12.26
C THR A 148 3.97 -1.98 12.61
N ILE A 149 3.38 -0.92 12.08
CA ILE A 149 3.70 0.46 12.44
C ILE A 149 2.81 0.88 13.62
N ASN A 150 3.41 1.39 14.68
CA ASN A 150 2.69 2.12 15.74
C ASN A 150 2.71 3.63 15.42
N MET A 151 1.94 4.46 16.12
CA MET A 151 1.98 5.93 16.07
C MET A 151 1.87 6.49 17.50
N PRO A 152 2.99 6.65 18.25
CA PRO A 152 3.00 7.05 19.66
C PRO A 152 2.35 8.41 19.95
N SER A 153 2.36 9.33 18.99
CA SER A 153 1.69 10.63 19.09
C SER A 153 0.18 10.55 18.86
N CYS A 154 -0.35 9.36 18.57
CA CYS A 154 -1.76 9.13 18.34
C CYS A 154 -2.46 8.61 19.59
N ASN A 155 -3.77 8.83 19.63
CA ASN A 155 -4.67 8.30 20.65
C ASN A 155 -5.81 7.45 20.04
N ARG A 156 -5.67 7.04 18.77
CA ARG A 156 -6.66 6.26 18.02
C ARG A 156 -6.10 4.96 17.50
N PRO A 157 -6.96 3.94 17.26
CA PRO A 157 -6.51 2.73 16.62
C PRO A 157 -5.94 3.01 15.22
N VAL A 158 -4.94 2.25 14.83
CA VAL A 158 -4.48 2.16 13.43
C VAL A 158 -5.00 0.87 12.83
N ASN A 159 -5.13 0.84 11.51
CA ASN A 159 -5.77 -0.25 10.80
C ASN A 159 -4.79 -0.94 9.86
N PHE A 160 -5.06 -2.22 9.60
CA PHE A 160 -4.30 -3.00 8.64
C PHE A 160 -5.23 -3.84 7.79
N LYS A 161 -4.93 -3.93 6.50
CA LYS A 161 -5.51 -4.93 5.61
C LYS A 161 -4.43 -5.94 5.23
N ILE A 162 -4.77 -7.22 5.37
CA ILE A 162 -3.93 -8.34 4.94
C ILE A 162 -4.63 -9.10 3.83
N VAL A 163 -3.90 -9.43 2.77
CA VAL A 163 -4.41 -10.15 1.59
C VAL A 163 -3.71 -11.49 1.41
N ALA A 164 -4.50 -12.54 1.19
CA ALA A 164 -4.02 -13.89 0.90
C ALA A 164 -3.52 -14.01 -0.54
N SER A 165 -2.34 -14.62 -0.78
CA SER A 165 -1.95 -15.04 -2.13
C SER A 165 -2.28 -16.51 -2.44
N GLU A 166 -2.51 -17.32 -1.40
CA GLU A 166 -2.73 -18.77 -1.52
C GLU A 166 -3.99 -19.22 -0.75
N HIS A 167 -4.50 -20.39 -1.14
CA HIS A 167 -5.59 -21.06 -0.42
C HIS A 167 -5.16 -21.44 1.00
N LYS A 168 -6.13 -21.44 1.93
CA LYS A 168 -5.97 -21.90 3.31
C LYS A 168 -4.79 -21.22 4.02
N THR A 169 -4.75 -19.89 3.94
CA THR A 169 -3.74 -19.06 4.61
C THR A 169 -4.15 -18.83 6.06
N HIS A 170 -3.24 -19.12 7.00
CA HIS A 170 -3.41 -18.87 8.42
C HIS A 170 -2.54 -17.68 8.83
N ILE A 171 -3.14 -16.74 9.56
CA ILE A 171 -2.51 -15.53 10.05
C ILE A 171 -2.51 -15.57 11.58
N ASN A 172 -1.32 -15.44 12.16
CA ASN A 172 -1.13 -15.23 13.58
C ASN A 172 -0.71 -13.78 13.84
N ILE A 173 -1.41 -13.12 14.77
CA ILE A 173 -1.13 -11.74 15.17
C ILE A 173 -0.89 -11.77 16.68
N SER A 174 0.29 -11.34 17.13
CA SER A 174 0.63 -11.41 18.56
C SER A 174 -0.43 -10.72 19.42
N GLY A 175 -0.94 -11.42 20.44
CA GLY A 175 -1.98 -10.92 21.33
C GLY A 175 -3.42 -10.98 20.80
N ARG A 176 -3.66 -11.68 19.68
CA ARG A 176 -5.00 -11.84 19.10
C ARG A 176 -5.30 -13.29 18.70
N SER A 177 -6.58 -13.58 18.48
CA SER A 177 -7.01 -14.84 17.87
C SER A 177 -6.51 -14.94 16.43
N PRO A 178 -6.08 -16.14 15.98
CA PRO A 178 -5.69 -16.36 14.59
C PRO A 178 -6.83 -16.10 13.61
N ILE A 179 -6.48 -15.70 12.39
CA ILE A 179 -7.40 -15.50 11.26
C ILE A 179 -7.11 -16.58 10.23
N SER A 180 -8.16 -17.21 9.70
CA SER A 180 -8.06 -18.16 8.59
C SER A 180 -8.73 -17.57 7.34
N MET A 181 -8.01 -17.57 6.22
CA MET A 181 -8.51 -17.17 4.91
C MET A 181 -8.55 -18.39 3.99
N THR A 182 -9.63 -18.55 3.24
CA THR A 182 -9.89 -19.77 2.46
C THR A 182 -9.31 -19.67 1.05
N ASN A 183 -9.43 -18.51 0.42
CA ASN A 183 -9.10 -18.30 -0.99
C ASN A 183 -8.01 -17.24 -1.19
N PRO A 184 -7.21 -17.34 -2.26
CA PRO A 184 -6.41 -16.23 -2.76
C PRO A 184 -7.28 -15.01 -3.00
N GLY A 185 -6.79 -13.84 -2.62
CA GLY A 185 -7.51 -12.58 -2.71
C GLY A 185 -8.52 -12.34 -1.58
N ASP A 186 -8.69 -13.29 -0.64
CA ASP A 186 -9.36 -13.00 0.61
C ASP A 186 -8.59 -11.86 1.31
N VAL A 187 -9.33 -10.86 1.78
CA VAL A 187 -8.81 -9.73 2.54
C VAL A 187 -9.44 -9.73 3.92
N SER A 188 -8.61 -9.57 4.94
CA SER A 188 -9.05 -9.35 6.32
C SER A 188 -8.56 -8.01 6.83
N THR A 189 -9.38 -7.35 7.64
CA THR A 189 -9.04 -6.07 8.27
C THR A 189 -8.91 -6.26 9.77
N PHE A 190 -7.88 -5.68 10.37
CA PHE A 190 -7.70 -5.70 11.81
C PHE A 190 -7.13 -4.37 12.31
N SER A 191 -7.55 -3.95 13.51
CA SER A 191 -7.08 -2.69 14.13
C SER A 191 -6.25 -2.96 15.37
N THR A 192 -5.21 -2.17 15.61
CA THR A 192 -4.41 -2.22 16.84
C THR A 192 -4.44 -0.86 17.54
N SER A 193 -4.14 -0.85 18.84
CA SER A 193 -3.75 0.41 19.50
C SER A 193 -2.60 1.04 18.72
N CYS A 194 -2.65 2.36 18.53
CA CYS A 194 -1.54 3.12 17.94
C CYS A 194 -0.28 3.10 18.81
N LEU A 195 -0.34 2.71 20.08
CA LEU A 195 0.85 2.62 20.91
C LEU A 195 1.56 1.27 20.76
N THR A 196 0.86 0.25 20.25
CA THR A 196 1.33 -1.12 20.22
C THR A 196 1.95 -1.45 18.87
N GLN A 197 3.19 -1.92 18.89
CA GLN A 197 3.80 -2.62 17.77
C GLN A 197 3.53 -4.12 17.89
N THR A 198 3.26 -4.79 16.78
CA THR A 198 2.83 -6.19 16.75
C THR A 198 3.50 -6.91 15.60
N VAL A 199 3.81 -8.18 15.80
CA VAL A 199 4.31 -9.05 14.72
C VAL A 199 3.13 -9.81 14.13
N VAL A 200 3.05 -9.79 12.80
CA VAL A 200 2.13 -10.61 12.01
C VAL A 200 2.94 -11.70 11.35
N SER A 201 2.54 -12.96 11.57
CA SER A 201 3.17 -14.14 10.97
C SER A 201 2.14 -14.96 10.21
N THR A 202 2.49 -15.42 9.01
CA THR A 202 1.61 -16.21 8.15
C THR A 202 2.31 -17.47 7.66
N ASP A 203 1.56 -18.55 7.48
CA ASP A 203 2.09 -19.80 6.92
C ASP A 203 2.28 -19.74 5.40
N LYS A 204 1.55 -18.84 4.72
CA LYS A 204 1.62 -18.57 3.28
C LYS A 204 1.95 -17.11 2.98
N PRO A 205 2.53 -16.78 1.81
CA PRO A 205 2.82 -15.40 1.45
C PRO A 205 1.57 -14.51 1.45
N THR A 206 1.67 -13.34 2.08
CA THR A 206 0.60 -12.34 2.17
C THR A 206 1.13 -10.95 1.90
N GLY A 207 0.23 -10.02 1.57
CA GLY A 207 0.54 -8.59 1.54
C GLY A 207 -0.08 -7.91 2.76
N LEU A 208 0.63 -6.99 3.40
CA LEU A 208 0.14 -6.22 4.55
C LEU A 208 0.17 -4.73 4.22
N THR A 209 -0.94 -4.04 4.43
CA THR A 209 -1.07 -2.60 4.21
C THR A 209 -1.56 -1.92 5.48
N PHE A 210 -0.83 -0.90 5.92
CA PHE A 210 -1.21 -0.01 7.02
C PHE A 210 -2.13 1.10 6.53
N PHE A 211 -3.09 1.47 7.37
CA PHE A 211 -3.99 2.60 7.20
C PHE A 211 -4.11 3.41 8.49
N SER A 212 -4.01 4.73 8.36
CA SER A 212 -4.43 5.70 9.38
C SER A 212 -5.66 6.46 8.87
N GLU A 213 -6.60 6.78 9.76
CA GLU A 213 -7.74 7.67 9.46
C GLU A 213 -7.44 9.13 9.87
N GLY A 214 -6.22 9.42 10.33
CA GLY A 214 -5.82 10.74 10.77
C GLY A 214 -6.47 11.21 12.07
N GLY A 215 -6.23 12.48 12.39
CA GLY A 215 -6.70 13.19 13.57
C GLY A 215 -6.15 12.69 14.91
N CYS A 216 -4.97 12.09 14.92
CA CYS A 216 -4.16 11.70 16.07
C CYS A 216 -3.59 12.90 16.86
N ASP A 217 -2.99 13.88 16.19
CA ASP A 217 -2.35 15.04 16.85
C ASP A 217 -3.19 16.30 16.61
N SER A 218 -4.05 16.64 17.58
CA SER A 218 -4.85 17.88 17.55
C SER A 218 -5.63 18.13 16.24
N ARG A 219 -5.88 17.09 15.44
CA ARG A 219 -6.53 17.11 14.11
C ARG A 219 -5.68 17.67 12.97
N LEU A 220 -4.37 17.48 13.02
CA LEU A 220 -3.43 17.99 12.00
C LEU A 220 -2.83 16.91 11.09
N ASP A 221 -3.11 15.64 11.34
CA ASP A 221 -2.68 14.51 10.50
C ASP A 221 -3.82 13.99 9.64
N ASP A 222 -3.51 13.76 8.37
CA ASP A 222 -4.42 13.25 7.36
C ASP A 222 -4.41 11.71 7.35
N PRO A 223 -5.44 11.08 6.76
CA PRO A 223 -5.41 9.66 6.42
C PRO A 223 -4.11 9.28 5.69
N ALA A 224 -3.64 8.05 5.88
CA ALA A 224 -2.42 7.58 5.25
C ALA A 224 -2.51 6.10 4.87
N MET A 225 -1.83 5.71 3.79
CA MET A 225 -1.72 4.32 3.32
C MET A 225 -0.26 3.95 3.12
N ILE A 226 0.19 2.85 3.72
CA ILE A 226 1.58 2.39 3.59
C ILE A 226 1.60 0.87 3.35
N LEU A 227 2.24 0.44 2.27
CA LEU A 227 2.53 -0.98 2.05
C LEU A 227 3.69 -1.38 2.97
N LEU A 228 3.49 -2.41 3.80
CA LEU A 228 4.52 -2.88 4.71
C LEU A 228 5.32 -4.00 4.04
N PRO A 229 6.65 -3.82 3.84
CA PRO A 229 7.47 -4.90 3.33
C PRO A 229 7.57 -6.01 4.39
N PRO A 230 7.62 -7.28 3.97
CA PRO A 230 7.95 -8.37 4.88
C PRO A 230 9.40 -8.23 5.37
N ILE A 231 9.72 -8.76 6.56
CA ILE A 231 11.06 -8.63 7.16
C ILE A 231 12.17 -9.21 6.26
N GLN A 232 11.82 -10.17 5.40
CA GLN A 232 12.72 -10.77 4.41
C GLN A 232 13.25 -9.76 3.39
N GLN A 233 12.61 -8.60 3.26
CA GLN A 233 13.03 -7.49 2.38
C GLN A 233 13.69 -6.34 3.15
N PHE A 234 14.00 -6.54 4.44
CA PHE A 234 14.76 -5.53 5.17
C PHE A 234 16.21 -5.49 4.64
N ALA A 235 16.76 -4.28 4.58
CA ALA A 235 18.10 -3.99 4.09
C ALA A 235 18.96 -3.40 5.22
N ALA A 236 20.28 -3.44 5.05
CA ALA A 236 21.21 -2.81 5.99
C ALA A 236 21.23 -1.28 5.84
N ASP A 237 21.00 -0.79 4.62
CA ASP A 237 21.11 0.61 4.27
C ASP A 237 19.80 1.12 3.65
N TYR A 238 19.38 2.31 4.07
CA TYR A 238 18.21 2.99 3.53
C TYR A 238 18.53 4.45 3.24
N ILE A 239 18.06 4.93 2.09
CA ILE A 239 18.02 6.35 1.77
C ILE A 239 16.56 6.79 1.86
N PHE A 240 16.31 7.92 2.51
CA PHE A 240 14.99 8.54 2.53
C PHE A 240 15.12 10.03 2.24
N ALA A 241 14.07 10.60 1.66
CA ALA A 241 13.95 12.02 1.45
C ALA A 241 12.70 12.52 2.18
N THR A 242 12.80 13.71 2.76
CA THR A 242 11.65 14.43 3.29
C THR A 242 11.14 15.41 2.23
N VAL A 243 9.86 15.72 2.29
CA VAL A 243 9.22 16.71 1.43
C VAL A 243 8.54 17.72 2.33
N ASP A 244 8.49 18.99 1.93
CA ASP A 244 7.72 20.03 2.64
C ASP A 244 6.35 20.24 1.99
N SER A 245 5.35 20.66 2.77
CA SER A 245 4.07 21.08 2.18
C SER A 245 4.24 22.40 1.41
N PRO A 246 3.39 22.70 0.41
CA PRO A 246 3.44 23.97 -0.31
C PRO A 246 3.23 25.20 0.59
N SER A 247 2.59 25.02 1.76
CA SER A 247 2.22 26.10 2.67
C SER A 247 3.05 26.15 3.95
N LYS A 248 3.58 25.02 4.44
CA LYS A 248 4.39 24.91 5.66
C LYS A 248 5.36 23.72 5.59
N PRO A 249 6.53 23.79 6.26
CA PRO A 249 7.40 22.63 6.39
C PRO A 249 6.71 21.52 7.21
N PHE A 250 6.97 20.27 6.85
CA PHE A 250 6.47 19.12 7.61
C PHE A 250 7.41 18.78 8.77
N ARG A 251 6.83 18.28 9.86
CA ARG A 251 7.61 17.55 10.86
C ARG A 251 7.75 16.10 10.38
N SER A 252 8.91 15.77 9.83
CA SER A 252 9.21 14.39 9.42
C SER A 252 9.62 13.54 10.63
N SER A 253 9.16 12.29 10.65
CA SER A 253 9.54 11.29 11.65
C SER A 253 9.97 10.02 10.94
N LEU A 254 11.04 9.39 11.40
CA LEU A 254 11.53 8.11 10.89
C LEU A 254 11.29 7.03 11.94
N LYS A 255 10.84 5.85 11.50
CA LYS A 255 10.69 4.68 12.35
C LYS A 255 11.56 3.57 11.84
N ILE A 256 12.42 3.08 12.72
CA ILE A 256 13.40 2.04 12.40
C ILE A 256 13.04 0.82 13.23
N VAL A 257 12.84 -0.31 12.56
CA VAL A 257 12.72 -1.62 13.19
C VAL A 257 14.02 -2.34 12.92
N ILE A 258 14.78 -2.61 13.98
CA ILE A 258 16.10 -3.21 13.91
C ILE A 258 16.18 -4.35 14.93
N LEU A 259 17.00 -5.36 14.63
CA LEU A 259 17.34 -6.39 15.61
C LEU A 259 18.09 -5.73 16.77
N GLU A 260 17.72 -6.07 18.00
CA GLU A 260 18.31 -5.46 19.21
C GLU A 260 19.84 -5.59 19.25
N LEU A 261 20.37 -6.71 18.77
CA LEU A 261 21.80 -6.98 18.69
C LEU A 261 22.56 -6.08 17.69
N GLU A 262 21.84 -5.47 16.74
CA GLU A 262 22.41 -4.63 15.67
C GLU A 262 22.30 -3.12 15.99
N ILE A 263 21.67 -2.73 17.11
CA ILE A 263 21.46 -1.31 17.49
C ILE A 263 22.77 -0.54 17.55
N CYS A 264 23.87 -1.17 17.98
CA CYS A 264 25.19 -0.53 18.05
C CYS A 264 25.73 -0.09 16.69
N GLY A 265 25.26 -0.67 15.59
CA GLY A 265 25.64 -0.32 14.22
C GLY A 265 24.75 0.75 13.58
N LEU A 266 23.68 1.18 14.25
CA LEU A 266 22.74 2.14 13.69
C LEU A 266 23.38 3.53 13.56
N SER A 267 23.48 4.00 12.31
CA SER A 267 23.98 5.33 11.99
C SER A 267 23.04 6.07 11.03
N LEU A 268 23.10 7.40 11.07
CA LEU A 268 22.44 8.31 10.14
C LEU A 268 23.50 9.26 9.60
N ASP A 269 23.64 9.32 8.28
CA ASP A 269 24.65 10.15 7.59
C ASP A 269 26.09 9.92 8.11
N GLY A 270 26.41 8.65 8.43
CA GLY A 270 27.71 8.26 8.96
C GLY A 270 27.92 8.54 10.45
N HIS A 271 26.90 9.05 11.15
CA HIS A 271 26.95 9.32 12.59
C HIS A 271 26.10 8.33 13.38
N ASN A 272 26.69 7.68 14.39
CA ASN A 272 25.97 6.76 15.27
C ASN A 272 24.81 7.45 16.00
N ILE A 273 23.65 6.81 16.04
CA ILE A 273 22.48 7.29 16.78
C ILE A 273 22.40 6.49 18.08
N SER A 274 22.99 7.03 19.15
CA SER A 274 23.08 6.36 20.46
C SER A 274 21.84 6.49 21.35
N SER A 275 20.80 7.22 20.89
CA SER A 275 19.51 7.34 21.60
C SER A 275 18.35 6.98 20.67
N VAL A 276 17.87 5.75 20.78
CA VAL A 276 16.63 5.29 20.16
C VAL A 276 15.52 5.37 21.22
N HIS A 277 14.45 6.13 20.94
CA HIS A 277 13.26 6.25 21.79
C HIS A 277 12.05 5.61 21.12
#